data_AF-A0A7Y5HCJ4-F1
#
_entry.id   AF-A0A7Y5HCJ4-F1
#
_cell.length_a   1.000
_cell.length_b   1.000
_cell.length_c   1.000
_cell.angle_alpha   90.00
_cell.angle_beta   90.00
_cell.angle_gamma   90.00
#
_symmetry.space_group_name_H-M   'P 1'
#
loop_
_entity.id
_entity.type
_entity.pdbx_description
1 polymer ?
#
loop_
_entity_poly.entity_id
_entity_poly.type
_entity_poly.pdbx_seq_one_letter_code
_entity_poly.pdbx_strand_id
1 'polypeptide(L)'
;DNLTASGAFRATAILPAAAPGVATAASGAGTVVDSAFIGRGVEAYAGLSVVVRTGANAGTSRQIASFDTLTGTFTLTAPFGSAFTGGEGFDIRFDLDPTVSRGGKAGAATAASGGGSLVAASTIGGGTDAYRFLELRATSGANAGTSRQITAFDSATGTFTFGTAFGAAFAAGDTWEIHAAATQMADLRGGLGIAAGAVKISDGVGGPSVTVDLSGVRDIGDLLDTLNREFAASLPALSAGLNAAGNGLEIVHGGAGTIVVEEVGGGTTAAQLGIATGPLGVAVTLTGGDLDPVLTRGTQLAQLRGGLGLDPAGLSITNGPLAATLSLTGVTRIEDLANRIAGAGVHAAAEIAADGRSLDLRQLLSGAELRVANAGGATASTLGWLHTLHRSATASLNAGAGLRTVPGADLRITTKTGATFDVDLDGATSVSGILDRINTAPGNAGLGSPILARIDELTGALVLDDRGADGGSAVSVVSTAGSFAAEGLGIASSVPNPPGVDPVLTLAGTALAPAGLADESPFTALLALQAALLSGDSDRIAAAGDRVLASRDTVLAGRADAGARSRRLELMQNRLEQDTETFRELLSNTEDIDFAEAATRLTQQQTVLQASLASAARILQTSLFEFLA
;
A
#
# COMPACT_ATOMS: atom_id res chain seq x y z
N ASP A 1 -21.57 4.11 10.27
CA ASP A 1 -21.51 3.48 11.61
C ASP A 1 -20.23 2.73 11.93
N ASN A 2 -19.05 3.35 11.78
CA ASN A 2 -17.83 3.01 12.54
C ASN A 2 -16.77 4.08 12.29
N LEU A 3 -16.91 5.22 12.96
CA LEU A 3 -15.84 6.21 13.11
C LEU A 3 -15.06 5.83 14.36
N THR A 4 -13.87 5.26 14.18
CA THR A 4 -12.94 5.00 15.27
C THR A 4 -12.45 6.32 15.84
N ALA A 5 -12.52 6.42 17.17
CA ALA A 5 -12.07 7.55 17.95
C ALA A 5 -10.55 7.77 17.83
N SER A 6 -10.12 8.57 16.86
CA SER A 6 -8.92 9.39 16.96
C SER A 6 -9.15 10.63 16.10
N GLY A 7 -9.18 11.82 16.72
CA GLY A 7 -9.28 13.12 16.02
C GLY A 7 -8.03 13.44 15.22
N ALA A 8 -7.77 12.63 14.20
CA ALA A 8 -6.81 12.83 13.15
C ALA A 8 -7.58 12.68 11.84
N PHE A 9 -7.52 13.69 10.97
CA PHE A 9 -8.02 13.57 9.61
C PHE A 9 -7.16 12.53 8.92
N ARG A 10 -7.71 11.32 8.80
CA ARG A 10 -7.21 10.31 7.90
C ARG A 10 -7.87 10.59 6.57
N ALA A 11 -7.08 10.90 5.55
CA ALA A 11 -7.47 10.69 4.16
C ALA A 11 -7.69 9.19 3.98
N THR A 12 -8.82 8.70 4.49
CA THR A 12 -9.28 7.34 4.29
C THR A 12 -9.85 7.34 2.89
N ALA A 13 -9.31 6.50 2.01
CA ALA A 13 -9.77 6.38 0.64
C ALA A 13 -11.22 5.84 0.61
N ILE A 14 -12.25 6.69 0.76
CA ILE A 14 -13.65 6.23 0.69
C ILE A 14 -14.04 6.08 -0.78
N LEU A 15 -13.62 4.97 -1.41
CA LEU A 15 -14.59 4.05 -2.00
C LEU A 15 -15.10 3.21 -0.81
N PRO A 16 -16.40 3.22 -0.45
CA PRO A 16 -16.87 2.22 0.50
C PRO A 16 -16.67 0.86 -0.16
N ALA A 17 -16.15 -0.11 0.59
CA ALA A 17 -16.06 -1.54 0.29
C ALA A 17 -16.27 -1.91 -1.19
N ALA A 18 -15.18 -2.24 -1.89
CA ALA A 18 -15.19 -3.05 -3.12
C ALA A 18 -16.41 -2.74 -4.00
N ALA A 19 -16.39 -1.66 -4.80
CA ALA A 19 -17.57 -1.22 -5.54
C ALA A 19 -18.02 -2.37 -6.46
N PRO A 20 -19.13 -3.05 -6.14
CA PRO A 20 -19.40 -4.33 -6.74
C PRO A 20 -19.98 -4.09 -8.12
N GLY A 21 -19.26 -4.56 -9.14
CA GLY A 21 -19.72 -4.60 -10.52
C GLY A 21 -20.11 -6.02 -10.91
N VAL A 22 -20.86 -6.11 -12.00
CA VAL A 22 -21.16 -7.38 -12.67
C VAL A 22 -20.87 -7.17 -14.14
N ALA A 23 -19.96 -7.98 -14.69
CA ALA A 23 -19.64 -7.91 -16.10
C ALA A 23 -20.91 -8.10 -16.93
N THR A 24 -21.29 -7.07 -17.68
CA THR A 24 -22.57 -7.05 -18.41
C THR A 24 -22.47 -7.72 -19.78
N ALA A 25 -21.26 -7.86 -20.31
CA ALA A 25 -20.99 -8.51 -21.58
C ALA A 25 -19.69 -9.33 -21.51
N ALA A 26 -19.58 -10.35 -22.37
CA ALA A 26 -18.33 -11.05 -22.57
C ALA A 26 -17.29 -10.08 -23.13
N SER A 27 -16.17 -9.93 -22.45
CA SER A 27 -15.08 -9.03 -22.82
C SER A 27 -13.76 -9.79 -22.91
N GLY A 28 -12.81 -9.24 -23.65
CA GLY A 28 -11.48 -9.84 -23.77
C GLY A 28 -10.79 -9.90 -22.40
N ALA A 29 -9.76 -10.72 -22.27
CA ALA A 29 -9.03 -10.85 -21.01
C ALA A 29 -8.43 -9.51 -20.50
N GLY A 30 -8.26 -8.51 -21.36
CA GLY A 30 -7.76 -7.17 -21.03
C GLY A 30 -8.84 -6.08 -20.83
N THR A 31 -10.12 -6.42 -20.91
CA THR A 31 -11.21 -5.43 -20.74
C THR A 31 -12.32 -5.97 -19.85
N VAL A 32 -12.98 -5.09 -19.10
CA VAL A 32 -14.18 -5.40 -18.31
C VAL A 32 -15.24 -4.36 -18.63
N VAL A 33 -16.46 -4.80 -18.94
CA VAL A 33 -17.56 -3.89 -19.33
C VAL A 33 -18.70 -4.00 -18.32
N ASP A 34 -19.08 -2.88 -17.74
CA ASP A 34 -20.22 -2.79 -16.84
C ASP A 34 -21.04 -1.52 -17.12
N SER A 35 -22.28 -1.72 -17.58
CA SER A 35 -23.20 -0.63 -17.92
C SER A 35 -23.60 0.23 -16.72
N ALA A 36 -23.45 -0.26 -15.48
CA ALA A 36 -23.71 0.51 -14.27
C ALA A 36 -22.72 1.68 -14.07
N PHE A 37 -21.61 1.70 -14.81
CA PHE A 37 -20.57 2.72 -14.72
C PHE A 37 -20.64 3.78 -15.84
N ILE A 38 -21.54 3.65 -16.82
CA ILE A 38 -21.72 4.64 -17.90
C ILE A 38 -22.04 6.03 -17.32
N GLY A 39 -21.39 7.07 -17.85
CA GLY A 39 -21.60 8.47 -17.45
C GLY A 39 -20.86 8.92 -16.19
N ARG A 40 -20.07 8.05 -15.55
CA ARG A 40 -19.23 8.41 -14.39
C ARG A 40 -17.96 9.15 -14.85
N GLY A 41 -17.53 10.19 -14.13
CA GLY A 41 -16.33 10.98 -14.47
C GLY A 41 -15.02 10.16 -14.62
N VAL A 42 -14.23 10.52 -15.64
CA VAL A 42 -13.01 9.81 -16.13
C VAL A 42 -11.92 9.64 -15.06
N GLU A 43 -11.77 10.62 -14.16
CA GLU A 43 -10.66 10.68 -13.19
C GLU A 43 -10.86 9.78 -11.96
N ALA A 44 -12.03 9.14 -11.83
CA ALA A 44 -12.37 8.36 -10.64
C ALA A 44 -11.80 6.93 -10.60
N TYR A 45 -11.26 6.40 -11.73
CA TYR A 45 -10.94 4.96 -11.83
C TYR A 45 -9.56 4.61 -12.39
N ALA A 46 -8.85 5.55 -13.03
CA ALA A 46 -7.50 5.29 -13.52
C ALA A 46 -6.53 5.07 -12.35
N GLY A 47 -5.83 3.93 -12.35
CA GLY A 47 -4.94 3.53 -11.25
C GLY A 47 -5.62 2.74 -10.11
N LEU A 48 -6.92 2.46 -10.21
CA LEU A 48 -7.60 1.49 -9.35
C LEU A 48 -7.43 0.07 -9.89
N SER A 49 -7.74 -0.95 -9.07
CA SER A 49 -7.79 -2.34 -9.53
C SER A 49 -9.21 -2.86 -9.63
N VAL A 50 -9.44 -3.64 -10.69
CA VAL A 50 -10.54 -4.60 -10.78
C VAL A 50 -10.10 -5.87 -10.08
N VAL A 51 -10.81 -6.27 -9.04
CA VAL A 51 -10.61 -7.52 -8.30
C VAL A 51 -11.78 -8.44 -8.58
N VAL A 52 -11.51 -9.62 -9.13
CA VAL A 52 -12.56 -10.52 -9.58
C VAL A 52 -13.06 -11.35 -8.40
N ARG A 53 -14.38 -11.35 -8.18
CA ARG A 53 -15.02 -12.13 -7.11
C ARG A 53 -15.47 -13.51 -7.56
N THR A 54 -15.92 -13.64 -8.80
CA THR A 54 -16.48 -14.90 -9.32
C THR A 54 -16.00 -15.18 -10.73
N GLY A 55 -16.08 -16.46 -11.14
CA GLY A 55 -15.65 -16.89 -12.46
C GLY A 55 -14.23 -17.45 -12.50
N ALA A 56 -13.71 -17.65 -13.72
CA ALA A 56 -12.42 -18.30 -13.94
C ALA A 56 -11.22 -17.47 -13.45
N ASN A 57 -11.42 -16.16 -13.28
CA ASN A 57 -10.42 -15.24 -12.77
C ASN A 57 -10.61 -14.90 -11.27
N ALA A 58 -11.51 -15.58 -10.54
CA ALA A 58 -11.83 -15.24 -9.15
C ALA A 58 -10.58 -15.20 -8.23
N GLY A 59 -10.50 -14.17 -7.40
CA GLY A 59 -9.38 -13.93 -6.48
C GLY A 59 -8.18 -13.22 -7.10
N THR A 60 -8.24 -12.86 -8.39
CA THR A 60 -7.16 -12.13 -9.06
C THR A 60 -7.51 -10.65 -9.25
N SER A 61 -6.50 -9.77 -9.30
CA SER A 61 -6.69 -8.34 -9.56
C SER A 61 -5.90 -7.85 -10.78
N ARG A 62 -6.44 -6.84 -11.48
CA ARG A 62 -5.73 -6.12 -12.54
C ARG A 62 -6.02 -4.63 -12.46
N GLN A 63 -5.00 -3.83 -12.74
CA GLN A 63 -5.07 -2.38 -12.70
C GLN A 63 -5.79 -1.84 -13.94
N ILE A 64 -6.57 -0.79 -13.72
CA ILE A 64 -7.29 -0.06 -14.75
C ILE A 64 -6.31 0.93 -15.39
N ALA A 65 -5.99 0.70 -16.66
CA ALA A 65 -5.22 1.61 -17.51
C ALA A 65 -6.05 2.83 -17.93
N SER A 66 -7.31 2.60 -18.30
CA SER A 66 -8.22 3.67 -18.71
C SER A 66 -9.68 3.24 -18.51
N PHE A 67 -10.57 4.24 -18.45
CA PHE A 67 -12.01 4.04 -18.37
C PHE A 67 -12.71 4.86 -19.45
N ASP A 68 -13.56 4.19 -20.24
CA ASP A 68 -14.42 4.84 -21.22
C ASP A 68 -15.80 5.10 -20.61
N THR A 69 -16.10 6.38 -20.40
CA THR A 69 -17.33 6.85 -19.75
C THR A 69 -18.57 6.69 -20.62
N LEU A 70 -18.42 6.57 -21.93
CA LEU A 70 -19.55 6.37 -22.86
C LEU A 70 -19.99 4.92 -22.89
N THR A 71 -19.05 3.99 -22.76
CA THR A 71 -19.31 2.54 -22.89
C THR A 71 -19.30 1.79 -21.56
N GLY A 72 -18.78 2.38 -20.48
CA GLY A 72 -18.60 1.69 -19.20
C GLY A 72 -17.48 0.65 -19.25
N THR A 73 -16.51 0.83 -20.16
CA THR A 73 -15.42 -0.13 -20.39
C THR A 73 -14.19 0.25 -19.60
N PHE A 74 -13.74 -0.65 -18.73
CA PHE A 74 -12.42 -0.61 -18.11
C PHE A 74 -11.41 -1.32 -19.01
N THR A 75 -10.34 -0.61 -19.39
CA THR A 75 -9.18 -1.21 -20.06
C THR A 75 -8.12 -1.49 -19.01
N LEU A 76 -7.58 -2.70 -19.00
CA LEU A 76 -6.62 -3.16 -18.00
C LEU A 76 -5.18 -2.98 -18.51
N THR A 77 -4.25 -2.76 -17.59
CA THR A 77 -2.80 -2.67 -17.92
C THR A 77 -2.23 -4.02 -18.35
N ALA A 78 -2.82 -5.12 -17.91
CA ALA A 78 -2.48 -6.48 -18.30
C ALA A 78 -3.74 -7.36 -18.37
N PRO A 79 -3.79 -8.34 -19.27
CA PRO A 79 -4.92 -9.25 -19.35
C PRO A 79 -4.93 -10.23 -18.16
N PHE A 80 -6.13 -10.72 -17.83
CA PHE A 80 -6.33 -11.89 -16.99
C PHE A 80 -6.03 -13.19 -17.75
N GLY A 81 -5.98 -14.32 -17.04
CA GLY A 81 -5.68 -15.63 -17.64
C GLY A 81 -6.78 -16.13 -18.59
N SER A 82 -8.03 -15.74 -18.33
CA SER A 82 -9.19 -16.03 -19.17
C SER A 82 -10.00 -14.77 -19.48
N ALA A 83 -10.78 -14.81 -20.58
CA ALA A 83 -11.76 -13.78 -20.90
C ALA A 83 -12.87 -13.71 -19.84
N PHE A 84 -13.42 -12.51 -19.63
CA PHE A 84 -14.57 -12.35 -18.73
C PHE A 84 -15.84 -12.83 -19.39
N THR A 85 -16.68 -13.49 -18.60
CA THR A 85 -18.02 -13.89 -19.03
C THR A 85 -19.09 -12.99 -18.41
N GLY A 86 -20.18 -12.77 -19.15
CA GLY A 86 -21.30 -11.98 -18.64
C GLY A 86 -21.89 -12.61 -17.37
N GLY A 87 -22.01 -11.83 -16.30
CA GLY A 87 -22.48 -12.25 -14.99
C GLY A 87 -21.37 -12.46 -13.95
N GLU A 88 -20.09 -12.37 -14.32
CA GLU A 88 -18.97 -12.43 -13.37
C GLU A 88 -18.93 -11.17 -12.50
N GLY A 89 -18.87 -11.38 -11.19
CA GLY A 89 -18.78 -10.31 -10.20
C GLY A 89 -17.34 -9.86 -10.04
N PHE A 90 -17.15 -8.55 -9.97
CA PHE A 90 -15.88 -7.93 -9.64
C PHE A 90 -16.09 -6.77 -8.68
N ASP A 91 -15.00 -6.28 -8.13
CA ASP A 91 -14.94 -5.12 -7.26
C ASP A 91 -13.91 -4.14 -7.78
N ILE A 92 -14.18 -2.84 -7.66
CA ILE A 92 -13.18 -1.81 -7.90
C ILE A 92 -12.69 -1.29 -6.55
N ARG A 93 -11.38 -1.37 -6.30
CA ARG A 93 -10.74 -0.88 -5.07
C ARG A 93 -9.38 -0.23 -5.34
N PHE A 94 -8.96 0.60 -4.39
CA PHE A 94 -7.55 0.97 -4.26
C PHE A 94 -6.79 -0.28 -3.88
N ASP A 95 -5.77 -0.59 -4.66
CA ASP A 95 -5.01 -1.81 -4.45
C ASP A 95 -3.53 -1.53 -4.67
N LEU A 96 -2.78 -1.54 -3.56
CA LEU A 96 -1.33 -1.41 -3.56
C LEU A 96 -0.66 -2.76 -3.37
N ASP A 97 -1.40 -3.87 -3.52
CA ASP A 97 -0.90 -5.25 -3.38
C ASP A 97 0.52 -5.36 -3.98
N PRO A 98 1.53 -5.59 -3.13
CA PRO A 98 2.90 -5.64 -3.59
C PRO A 98 3.13 -6.93 -4.35
N THR A 99 4.04 -6.90 -5.33
CA THR A 99 4.56 -8.16 -5.88
C THR A 99 5.33 -8.91 -4.82
N VAL A 100 5.26 -10.22 -4.93
CA VAL A 100 6.16 -11.11 -4.23
C VAL A 100 7.54 -10.86 -4.79
N SER A 101 8.49 -10.55 -3.91
CA SER A 101 9.83 -10.21 -4.31
C SER A 101 10.85 -11.07 -3.60
N ARG A 102 11.85 -11.46 -4.36
CA ARG A 102 13.02 -12.14 -3.87
C ARG A 102 13.94 -11.14 -3.16
N GLY A 103 14.52 -11.54 -2.03
CA GLY A 103 15.48 -10.72 -1.30
C GLY A 103 16.71 -10.33 -2.10
N GLY A 104 17.37 -9.26 -1.63
CA GLY A 104 18.53 -8.70 -2.31
C GLY A 104 19.68 -9.71 -2.46
N LYS A 105 20.25 -9.75 -3.67
CA LYS A 105 21.43 -10.56 -4.00
C LYS A 105 22.58 -9.63 -4.30
N ALA A 106 23.74 -9.91 -3.74
CA ALA A 106 24.98 -9.21 -4.07
C ALA A 106 25.95 -10.20 -4.70
N GLY A 107 26.78 -9.71 -5.60
CA GLY A 107 27.81 -10.52 -6.23
C GLY A 107 28.79 -9.68 -7.03
N ALA A 108 29.63 -10.37 -7.79
CA ALA A 108 30.59 -9.77 -8.70
C ALA A 108 30.38 -10.30 -10.12
N ALA A 109 30.64 -9.46 -11.11
CA ALA A 109 30.68 -9.85 -12.50
C ALA A 109 31.84 -10.84 -12.72
N THR A 110 31.60 -11.94 -13.42
CA THR A 110 32.61 -13.00 -13.64
C THR A 110 33.26 -12.94 -15.01
N ALA A 111 32.67 -12.21 -15.95
CA ALA A 111 33.21 -11.94 -17.26
C ALA A 111 32.94 -10.48 -17.65
N ALA A 112 33.78 -9.96 -18.55
CA ALA A 112 33.52 -8.65 -19.13
C ALA A 112 32.25 -8.73 -20.01
N SER A 113 31.26 -7.89 -19.73
CA SER A 113 29.98 -7.87 -20.44
C SER A 113 29.66 -6.45 -20.92
N GLY A 114 29.03 -6.34 -22.09
CA GLY A 114 28.61 -5.04 -22.63
C GLY A 114 27.56 -4.37 -21.73
N GLY A 115 27.41 -3.04 -21.78
CA GLY A 115 26.51 -2.30 -20.87
C GLY A 115 25.04 -2.76 -20.86
N GLY A 116 24.58 -3.49 -21.89
CA GLY A 116 23.24 -4.09 -21.94
C GLY A 116 23.08 -5.40 -21.16
N SER A 117 24.16 -5.96 -20.60
CA SER A 117 24.12 -7.26 -19.93
C SER A 117 25.19 -7.38 -18.84
N LEU A 118 24.93 -8.20 -17.82
CA LEU A 118 25.87 -8.55 -16.77
C LEU A 118 25.93 -10.06 -16.59
N VAL A 119 27.12 -10.65 -16.72
CA VAL A 119 27.33 -12.08 -16.42
C VAL A 119 27.79 -12.21 -14.98
N ALA A 120 26.99 -12.89 -14.17
CA ALA A 120 27.21 -13.01 -12.74
C ALA A 120 27.82 -14.38 -12.36
N ALA A 121 28.34 -14.49 -11.14
CA ALA A 121 28.90 -15.74 -10.64
C ALA A 121 27.85 -16.86 -10.52
N SER A 122 28.26 -18.11 -10.76
CA SER A 122 27.42 -19.32 -10.82
C SER A 122 26.69 -19.72 -9.51
N THR A 123 26.73 -18.88 -8.49
CA THR A 123 26.05 -19.06 -7.20
C THR A 123 24.68 -18.39 -7.13
N ILE A 124 24.26 -17.74 -8.21
CA ILE A 124 22.96 -17.07 -8.32
C ILE A 124 21.97 -18.07 -8.92
N GLY A 125 21.24 -18.77 -8.05
CA GLY A 125 20.13 -19.65 -8.46
C GLY A 125 18.89 -18.86 -8.90
N GLY A 126 17.96 -19.52 -9.59
CA GLY A 126 16.65 -18.99 -10.01
C GLY A 126 16.30 -19.37 -11.44
N GLY A 127 14.99 -19.50 -11.73
CA GLY A 127 14.51 -19.68 -13.11
C GLY A 127 14.70 -18.45 -14.00
N THR A 128 14.40 -18.57 -15.29
CA THR A 128 14.70 -17.58 -16.35
C THR A 128 14.06 -16.19 -16.13
N ASP A 129 13.01 -16.10 -15.33
CA ASP A 129 12.35 -14.82 -15.00
C ASP A 129 12.51 -14.39 -13.54
N ALA A 130 13.33 -15.10 -12.75
CA ALA A 130 13.40 -14.93 -11.29
C ALA A 130 13.83 -13.53 -10.79
N TYR A 131 14.42 -12.72 -11.66
CA TYR A 131 14.89 -11.36 -11.34
C TYR A 131 14.27 -10.27 -12.20
N ARG A 132 13.32 -10.63 -13.06
CA ARG A 132 12.67 -9.68 -13.96
C ARG A 132 11.94 -8.60 -13.14
N PHE A 133 12.02 -7.36 -13.62
CA PHE A 133 11.48 -6.15 -12.99
C PHE A 133 12.22 -5.63 -11.76
N LEU A 134 13.23 -6.34 -11.24
CA LEU A 134 14.06 -5.84 -10.15
C LEU A 134 15.13 -4.87 -10.67
N GLU A 135 15.60 -3.98 -9.79
CA GLU A 135 16.75 -3.12 -10.10
C GLU A 135 18.06 -3.76 -9.65
N LEU A 136 19.01 -3.84 -10.57
CA LEU A 136 20.40 -4.11 -10.28
C LEU A 136 21.14 -2.78 -10.19
N ARG A 137 21.80 -2.55 -9.06
CA ARG A 137 22.68 -1.42 -8.80
C ARG A 137 24.13 -1.88 -8.87
N ALA A 138 24.94 -1.19 -9.65
CA ALA A 138 26.38 -1.37 -9.61
C ALA A 138 26.95 -0.71 -8.34
N THR A 139 27.67 -1.47 -7.53
CA THR A 139 28.28 -0.99 -6.27
C THR A 139 29.75 -0.64 -6.43
N SER A 140 30.39 -1.09 -7.50
CA SER A 140 31.73 -0.68 -7.90
C SER A 140 31.87 -0.59 -9.43
N GLY A 141 33.09 -0.31 -9.90
CA GLY A 141 33.39 -0.16 -11.32
C GLY A 141 32.95 1.18 -11.92
N ALA A 142 33.06 1.30 -13.24
CA ALA A 142 32.72 2.51 -13.99
C ALA A 142 31.22 2.87 -13.95
N ASN A 143 30.38 1.90 -13.58
CA ASN A 143 28.94 2.05 -13.43
C ASN A 143 28.51 2.33 -11.98
N ALA A 144 29.44 2.46 -11.01
CA ALA A 144 29.12 2.58 -9.59
C ALA A 144 28.07 3.66 -9.30
N GLY A 145 27.06 3.30 -8.51
CA GLY A 145 25.96 4.20 -8.13
C GLY A 145 24.84 4.32 -9.16
N THR A 146 24.95 3.66 -10.32
CA THR A 146 23.85 3.57 -11.29
C THR A 146 23.05 2.28 -11.12
N SER A 147 21.75 2.36 -11.42
CA SER A 147 20.83 1.22 -11.40
C SER A 147 20.18 1.02 -12.76
N ARG A 148 19.83 -0.22 -13.10
CA ARG A 148 19.00 -0.58 -14.26
C ARG A 148 18.01 -1.67 -13.89
N GLN A 149 16.82 -1.58 -14.48
CA GLN A 149 15.82 -2.63 -14.40
C GLN A 149 16.25 -3.86 -15.21
N ILE A 150 16.14 -5.04 -14.60
CA ILE A 150 16.40 -6.33 -15.23
C ILE A 150 15.18 -6.70 -16.08
N THR A 151 15.40 -6.97 -17.36
CA THR A 151 14.36 -7.41 -18.30
C THR A 151 14.34 -8.92 -18.50
N ALA A 152 15.46 -9.59 -18.29
CA ALA A 152 15.56 -11.06 -18.35
C ALA A 152 16.76 -11.56 -17.54
N PHE A 153 16.71 -12.82 -17.10
CA PHE A 153 17.84 -13.53 -16.49
C PHE A 153 18.00 -14.91 -17.15
N ASP A 154 19.17 -15.20 -17.72
CA ASP A 154 19.46 -16.55 -18.21
C ASP A 154 20.09 -17.38 -17.09
N SER A 155 19.33 -18.34 -16.57
CA SER A 155 19.75 -19.23 -15.48
C SER A 155 20.86 -20.21 -15.87
N ALA A 156 21.01 -20.54 -17.15
CA ALA A 156 22.06 -21.44 -17.62
C ALA A 156 23.43 -20.73 -17.68
N THR A 157 23.42 -19.43 -18.00
CA THR A 157 24.66 -18.63 -18.16
C THR A 157 24.90 -17.66 -17.01
N GLY A 158 23.93 -17.45 -16.11
CA GLY A 158 24.00 -16.46 -15.04
C GLY A 158 23.92 -15.01 -15.55
N THR A 159 23.26 -14.79 -16.68
CA THR A 159 23.32 -13.51 -17.41
C THR A 159 22.09 -12.65 -17.16
N PHE A 160 22.26 -11.46 -16.58
CA PHE A 160 21.24 -10.42 -16.53
C PHE A 160 21.20 -9.64 -17.85
N THR A 161 20.00 -9.32 -18.30
CA THR A 161 19.75 -8.42 -19.45
C THR A 161 18.99 -7.20 -18.98
N PHE A 162 19.32 -6.03 -19.52
CA PHE A 162 18.69 -4.76 -19.16
C PHE A 162 17.98 -4.13 -20.36
N GLY A 163 16.80 -3.56 -20.13
CA GLY A 163 16.05 -2.84 -21.16
C GLY A 163 16.75 -1.54 -21.58
N THR A 164 17.54 -0.96 -20.69
CA THR A 164 18.38 0.20 -20.94
C THR A 164 19.80 -0.13 -20.51
N ALA A 165 20.77 0.07 -21.40
CA ALA A 165 22.16 -0.24 -21.09
C ALA A 165 22.71 0.67 -19.97
N PHE A 166 23.62 0.11 -19.18
CA PHE A 166 24.57 0.87 -18.38
C PHE A 166 25.51 1.69 -19.28
N GLY A 167 26.04 2.78 -18.74
CA GLY A 167 26.87 3.73 -19.50
C GLY A 167 28.23 3.14 -19.94
N ALA A 168 28.71 2.12 -19.23
CA ALA A 168 29.93 1.40 -19.55
C ALA A 168 29.73 -0.13 -19.46
N ALA A 169 30.67 -0.88 -20.02
CA ALA A 169 30.77 -2.33 -19.83
C ALA A 169 31.14 -2.67 -18.38
N PHE A 170 30.67 -3.81 -17.88
CA PHE A 170 31.13 -4.36 -16.60
C PHE A 170 32.44 -5.11 -16.78
N ALA A 171 33.40 -4.88 -15.90
CA ALA A 171 34.64 -5.64 -15.84
C ALA A 171 34.48 -6.85 -14.90
N ALA A 172 35.28 -7.89 -15.13
CA ALA A 172 35.35 -9.01 -14.18
C ALA A 172 35.80 -8.50 -12.80
N GLY A 173 35.04 -8.82 -11.76
CA GLY A 173 35.23 -8.33 -10.40
C GLY A 173 34.36 -7.12 -10.02
N ASP A 174 33.71 -6.45 -10.98
CA ASP A 174 32.78 -5.35 -10.66
C ASP A 174 31.62 -5.89 -9.82
N THR A 175 31.42 -5.28 -8.66
CA THR A 175 30.40 -5.68 -7.70
C THR A 175 29.08 -4.98 -7.99
N TRP A 176 28.01 -5.69 -7.67
CA TRP A 176 26.65 -5.24 -7.86
C TRP A 176 25.76 -5.80 -6.76
N GLU A 177 24.62 -5.16 -6.60
CA GLU A 177 23.58 -5.57 -5.67
C GLU A 177 22.22 -5.42 -6.35
N ILE A 178 21.36 -6.40 -6.20
CA ILE A 178 19.95 -6.29 -6.50
C ILE A 178 19.30 -5.83 -5.21
N HIS A 179 18.78 -4.60 -5.20
CA HIS A 179 18.03 -4.10 -4.06
C HIS A 179 16.58 -4.49 -4.25
N ALA A 180 16.16 -5.49 -3.49
CA ALA A 180 14.76 -5.87 -3.36
C ALA A 180 14.48 -6.13 -1.88
N ALA A 181 13.41 -5.53 -1.35
CA ALA A 181 12.91 -5.94 -0.05
C ALA A 181 12.32 -7.33 -0.24
N ALA A 182 12.94 -8.34 0.38
CA ALA A 182 12.44 -9.70 0.33
C ALA A 182 11.05 -9.73 0.94
N THR A 183 10.07 -10.29 0.24
CA THR A 183 8.79 -10.60 0.85
C THR A 183 9.02 -11.71 1.85
N GLN A 184 8.79 -11.45 3.14
CA GLN A 184 8.99 -12.45 4.18
C GLN A 184 7.89 -13.49 4.13
N MET A 185 8.21 -14.72 4.53
CA MET A 185 7.22 -15.81 4.63
C MET A 185 6.12 -15.48 5.64
N ALA A 186 6.39 -14.61 6.62
CA ALA A 186 5.43 -14.14 7.61
C ALA A 186 4.44 -13.09 7.06
N ASP A 187 4.83 -12.34 6.02
CA ASP A 187 3.99 -11.28 5.44
C ASP A 187 2.98 -11.81 4.42
N LEU A 188 3.07 -13.09 4.05
CA LEU A 188 2.19 -13.74 3.08
C LEU A 188 0.81 -14.04 3.67
N ARG A 189 -0.15 -14.31 2.79
CA ARG A 189 -1.54 -14.68 3.12
C ARG A 189 -2.21 -13.63 4.00
N GLY A 190 -2.07 -12.36 3.66
CA GLY A 190 -2.60 -11.25 4.45
C GLY A 190 -1.95 -11.12 5.82
N GLY A 191 -0.67 -11.53 5.96
CA GLY A 191 0.08 -11.47 7.21
C GLY A 191 -0.17 -12.63 8.17
N LEU A 192 -0.89 -13.68 7.73
CA LEU A 192 -1.01 -14.93 8.49
C LEU A 192 0.26 -15.78 8.41
N GLY A 193 1.08 -15.53 7.40
CA GLY A 193 2.28 -16.27 7.08
C GLY A 193 2.04 -17.69 6.56
N ILE A 194 3.15 -18.34 6.23
CA ILE A 194 3.22 -19.74 5.83
C ILE A 194 3.73 -20.57 6.99
N ALA A 195 3.08 -21.71 7.25
CA ALA A 195 3.51 -22.67 8.24
C ALA A 195 4.86 -23.28 7.85
N ALA A 196 5.80 -23.31 8.79
CA ALA A 196 7.06 -24.02 8.63
C ALA A 196 6.78 -25.53 8.47
N GLY A 197 7.37 -26.15 7.45
CA GLY A 197 7.15 -27.55 7.16
C GLY A 197 8.00 -28.04 5.99
N ALA A 198 7.72 -29.25 5.53
CA ALA A 198 8.36 -29.83 4.36
C ALA A 198 7.33 -30.11 3.26
N VAL A 199 7.77 -30.02 2.01
CA VAL A 199 6.96 -30.32 0.83
C VAL A 199 7.64 -31.42 0.03
N LYS A 200 6.87 -32.38 -0.47
CA LYS A 200 7.38 -33.45 -1.32
C LYS A 200 7.05 -33.12 -2.77
N ILE A 201 8.05 -33.11 -3.63
CA ILE A 201 7.93 -32.73 -5.04
C ILE A 201 8.43 -33.89 -5.91
N SER A 202 7.74 -34.22 -7.00
CA SER A 202 8.16 -35.22 -8.00
C SER A 202 8.04 -34.70 -9.43
N ASP A 203 8.85 -35.26 -10.33
CA ASP A 203 8.87 -34.97 -11.78
C ASP A 203 7.94 -35.88 -12.61
N GLY A 204 7.14 -36.71 -11.92
CA GLY A 204 6.12 -37.56 -12.52
C GLY A 204 5.23 -38.22 -11.48
N VAL A 205 4.06 -38.70 -11.89
CA VAL A 205 3.16 -39.49 -11.04
C VAL A 205 3.83 -40.84 -10.73
N GLY A 206 4.27 -41.02 -9.48
CA GLY A 206 5.06 -42.19 -9.07
C GLY A 206 6.53 -42.17 -9.52
N GLY A 207 7.02 -41.02 -10.00
CA GLY A 207 8.43 -40.80 -10.37
C GLY A 207 9.35 -40.52 -9.18
N PRO A 208 10.64 -40.25 -9.41
CA PRO A 208 11.54 -39.79 -8.37
C PRO A 208 10.97 -38.55 -7.67
N SER A 209 11.17 -38.50 -6.35
CA SER A 209 10.64 -37.41 -5.53
C SER A 209 11.69 -36.96 -4.53
N VAL A 210 11.66 -35.67 -4.20
CA VAL A 210 12.50 -35.05 -3.18
C VAL A 210 11.60 -34.44 -2.12
N THR A 211 11.98 -34.58 -0.85
CA THR A 211 11.35 -33.87 0.26
C THR A 211 12.19 -32.66 0.59
N VAL A 212 11.62 -31.48 0.43
CA VAL A 212 12.28 -30.20 0.67
C VAL A 212 11.85 -29.66 2.03
N ASP A 213 12.79 -29.52 2.96
CA ASP A 213 12.55 -28.90 4.26
C ASP A 213 12.59 -27.36 4.12
N LEU A 214 11.48 -26.71 4.46
CA LEU A 214 11.31 -25.26 4.40
C LEU A 214 11.31 -24.61 5.79
N SER A 215 11.58 -25.35 6.86
CA SER A 215 11.53 -24.84 8.24
C SER A 215 12.55 -23.71 8.51
N GLY A 216 13.66 -23.68 7.78
CA GLY A 216 14.68 -22.63 7.88
C GLY A 216 14.50 -21.43 6.94
N VAL A 217 13.46 -21.44 6.10
CA VAL A 217 13.24 -20.43 5.07
C VAL A 217 12.59 -19.18 5.67
N ARG A 218 13.19 -18.01 5.45
CA ARG A 218 12.72 -16.73 6.02
C ARG A 218 11.94 -15.88 5.02
N ASP A 219 12.37 -15.91 3.77
CA ASP A 219 11.79 -15.12 2.68
C ASP A 219 11.68 -15.94 1.39
N ILE A 220 11.02 -15.35 0.40
CA ILE A 220 10.80 -15.96 -0.92
C ILE A 220 12.10 -16.25 -1.66
N GLY A 221 13.16 -15.47 -1.41
CA GLY A 221 14.47 -15.74 -1.98
C GLY A 221 15.06 -17.03 -1.44
N ASP A 222 15.08 -17.18 -0.12
CA ASP A 222 15.52 -18.40 0.57
C ASP A 222 14.70 -19.61 0.13
N LEU A 223 13.39 -19.43 -0.10
CA LEU A 223 12.48 -20.46 -0.58
C LEU A 223 12.89 -20.97 -1.96
N LEU A 224 13.01 -20.05 -2.92
CA LEU A 224 13.36 -20.36 -4.30
C LEU A 224 14.78 -20.93 -4.40
N ASP A 225 15.72 -20.45 -3.59
CA ASP A 225 17.08 -20.99 -3.52
C ASP A 225 17.10 -22.41 -2.97
N THR A 226 16.31 -22.67 -1.94
CA THR A 226 16.20 -24.01 -1.35
C THR A 226 15.58 -24.99 -2.33
N LEU A 227 14.47 -24.61 -2.98
CA LEU A 227 13.83 -25.45 -4.01
C LEU A 227 14.79 -25.76 -5.17
N ASN A 228 15.40 -24.74 -5.77
CA ASN A 228 16.29 -24.93 -6.92
C ASN A 228 17.56 -25.71 -6.57
N ARG A 229 18.08 -25.58 -5.34
CA ARG A 229 19.20 -26.40 -4.86
C ARG A 229 18.82 -27.89 -4.79
N GLU A 230 17.66 -28.20 -4.22
CA GLU A 230 17.19 -29.59 -4.14
C GLU A 230 16.85 -30.17 -5.51
N PHE A 231 16.29 -29.36 -6.43
CA PHE A 231 16.03 -29.77 -7.81
C PHE A 231 17.33 -30.07 -8.56
N ALA A 232 18.34 -29.22 -8.46
CA ALA A 232 19.63 -29.47 -9.11
C ALA A 232 20.28 -30.80 -8.65
N ALA A 233 20.05 -31.20 -7.39
CA ALA A 233 20.58 -32.44 -6.84
C ALA A 233 19.75 -33.69 -7.21
N SER A 234 18.41 -33.59 -7.17
CA SER A 234 17.53 -34.76 -7.20
C SER A 234 16.53 -34.78 -8.36
N LEU A 235 16.16 -33.62 -8.92
CA LEU A 235 15.15 -33.45 -9.97
C LEU A 235 15.60 -32.38 -10.99
N PRO A 236 16.69 -32.62 -11.74
CA PRO A 236 17.36 -31.59 -12.55
C PRO A 236 16.53 -31.07 -13.74
N ALA A 237 15.42 -31.73 -14.06
CA ALA A 237 14.48 -31.27 -15.07
C ALA A 237 13.52 -30.19 -14.55
N LEU A 238 13.47 -29.94 -13.23
CA LEU A 238 12.60 -28.95 -12.60
C LEU A 238 13.36 -27.67 -12.27
N SER A 239 12.65 -26.55 -12.34
CA SER A 239 13.11 -25.24 -11.88
C SER A 239 11.97 -24.50 -11.19
N ALA A 240 12.28 -23.74 -10.13
CA ALA A 240 11.34 -22.89 -9.41
C ALA A 240 11.63 -21.40 -9.67
N GLY A 241 10.57 -20.61 -9.84
CA GLY A 241 10.60 -19.17 -10.01
C GLY A 241 9.34 -18.51 -9.46
N LEU A 242 9.17 -17.23 -9.78
CA LEU A 242 7.91 -16.53 -9.61
C LEU A 242 7.10 -16.65 -10.89
N ASN A 243 5.77 -16.73 -10.78
CA ASN A 243 4.89 -16.73 -11.93
C ASN A 243 4.96 -15.40 -12.68
N ALA A 244 4.47 -15.38 -13.93
CA ALA A 244 4.46 -14.18 -14.77
C ALA A 244 3.66 -13.00 -14.16
N ALA A 245 2.74 -13.27 -13.23
CA ALA A 245 1.98 -12.26 -12.51
C ALA A 245 2.74 -11.66 -11.31
N GLY A 246 3.88 -12.22 -10.91
CA GLY A 246 4.69 -11.75 -9.78
C GLY A 246 4.02 -11.88 -8.42
N ASN A 247 2.94 -12.67 -8.31
CA ASN A 247 2.15 -12.83 -7.09
C ASN A 247 2.18 -14.25 -6.52
N GLY A 248 2.75 -15.21 -7.25
CA GLY A 248 2.81 -16.61 -6.85
C GLY A 248 4.08 -17.31 -7.32
N LEU A 249 4.27 -18.55 -6.87
CA LEU A 249 5.38 -19.39 -7.32
C LEU A 249 5.06 -20.03 -8.67
N GLU A 250 6.09 -20.39 -9.42
CA GLU A 250 5.98 -21.20 -10.62
C GLU A 250 7.03 -22.31 -10.59
N ILE A 251 6.63 -23.53 -10.90
CA ILE A 251 7.55 -24.66 -11.09
C ILE A 251 7.43 -25.11 -12.54
N VAL A 252 8.55 -25.14 -13.24
CA VAL A 252 8.62 -25.50 -14.67
C VAL A 252 9.45 -26.76 -14.83
N HIS A 253 8.91 -27.71 -15.57
CA HIS A 253 9.60 -28.87 -16.08
C HIS A 253 10.16 -28.56 -17.47
N GLY A 254 11.48 -28.67 -17.67
CA GLY A 254 12.16 -28.38 -18.93
C GLY A 254 11.90 -29.37 -20.08
N GLY A 255 10.84 -30.19 -19.99
CA GLY A 255 10.53 -31.29 -20.90
C GLY A 255 9.06 -31.71 -20.78
N ALA A 256 8.69 -32.88 -21.31
CA ALA A 256 7.30 -33.36 -21.33
C ALA A 256 6.89 -34.14 -20.05
N GLY A 257 7.20 -33.59 -18.87
CA GLY A 257 6.94 -34.24 -17.58
C GLY A 257 5.71 -33.69 -16.83
N THR A 258 5.40 -34.33 -15.70
CA THR A 258 4.27 -33.96 -14.83
C THR A 258 4.78 -33.62 -13.45
N ILE A 259 4.46 -32.44 -12.94
CA ILE A 259 4.86 -32.00 -11.60
C ILE A 259 3.81 -32.46 -10.60
N VAL A 260 4.22 -33.16 -9.54
CA VAL A 260 3.36 -33.47 -8.40
C VAL A 260 3.98 -32.88 -7.15
N VAL A 261 3.18 -32.15 -6.38
CA VAL A 261 3.53 -31.55 -5.10
C VAL A 261 2.55 -32.05 -4.04
N GLU A 262 3.09 -32.67 -3.00
CA GLU A 262 2.35 -33.28 -1.88
C GLU A 262 2.80 -32.69 -0.54
N GLU A 263 1.88 -32.68 0.42
CA GLU A 263 2.18 -32.33 1.81
C GLU A 263 2.92 -33.47 2.52
N VAL A 264 3.80 -33.12 3.45
CA VAL A 264 4.52 -34.09 4.28
C VAL A 264 3.96 -34.06 5.70
N GLY A 265 3.75 -35.24 6.30
CA GLY A 265 3.43 -35.37 7.72
C GLY A 265 2.10 -34.73 8.15
N GLY A 266 1.15 -34.54 7.23
CA GLY A 266 -0.12 -33.84 7.52
C GLY A 266 -0.01 -32.31 7.52
N GLY A 267 1.09 -31.75 6.98
CA GLY A 267 1.27 -30.31 6.80
C GLY A 267 0.28 -29.67 5.83
N THR A 268 0.33 -28.34 5.75
CA THR A 268 -0.46 -27.52 4.80
C THR A 268 0.41 -26.51 4.05
N THR A 269 1.72 -26.76 3.99
CA THR A 269 2.72 -25.81 3.48
C THR A 269 2.58 -25.63 1.98
N ALA A 270 2.46 -26.73 1.22
CA ALA A 270 2.27 -26.66 -0.23
C ALA A 270 0.94 -25.98 -0.60
N ALA A 271 -0.12 -26.23 0.16
CA ALA A 271 -1.42 -25.59 -0.04
C ALA A 271 -1.36 -24.09 0.25
N GLN A 272 -0.69 -23.69 1.33
CA GLN A 272 -0.51 -22.28 1.70
C GLN A 272 0.39 -21.53 0.72
N LEU A 273 1.37 -22.22 0.12
CA LEU A 273 2.20 -21.69 -0.97
C LEU A 273 1.48 -21.70 -2.33
N GLY A 274 0.24 -22.21 -2.40
CA GLY A 274 -0.53 -22.28 -3.63
C GLY A 274 0.02 -23.25 -4.68
N ILE A 275 0.92 -24.16 -4.30
CA ILE A 275 1.60 -25.11 -5.20
C ILE A 275 1.18 -26.57 -4.98
N ALA A 276 0.27 -26.86 -4.04
CA ALA A 276 -0.23 -28.22 -3.85
C ALA A 276 -0.97 -28.72 -5.11
N THR A 277 -0.67 -29.94 -5.55
CA THR A 277 -1.32 -30.57 -6.71
C THR A 277 -2.18 -31.75 -6.28
N GLY A 278 -3.18 -32.09 -7.10
CA GLY A 278 -3.91 -33.36 -6.95
C GLY A 278 -3.07 -34.58 -7.39
N PRO A 279 -3.60 -35.80 -7.22
CA PRO A 279 -2.89 -37.05 -7.52
C PRO A 279 -2.46 -37.22 -8.99
N LEU A 280 -3.06 -36.45 -9.89
CA LEU A 280 -2.77 -36.45 -11.32
C LEU A 280 -1.64 -35.50 -11.72
N GLY A 281 -1.20 -34.62 -10.80
CA GLY A 281 -0.19 -33.60 -11.07
C GLY A 281 -0.59 -32.55 -12.10
N VAL A 282 0.38 -31.73 -12.50
CA VAL A 282 0.23 -30.70 -13.54
C VAL A 282 1.31 -30.87 -14.60
N ALA A 283 0.92 -30.88 -15.86
CA ALA A 283 1.85 -31.08 -16.97
C ALA A 283 2.69 -29.82 -17.24
N VAL A 284 3.99 -29.99 -17.41
CA VAL A 284 4.97 -28.97 -17.82
C VAL A 284 5.16 -27.82 -16.83
N THR A 285 4.13 -27.01 -16.59
CA THR A 285 4.22 -25.80 -15.77
C THR A 285 3.14 -25.80 -14.70
N LEU A 286 3.57 -25.80 -13.45
CA LEU A 286 2.71 -25.58 -12.29
C LEU A 286 2.76 -24.09 -11.93
N THR A 287 1.69 -23.36 -12.21
CA THR A 287 1.52 -21.98 -11.76
C THR A 287 0.80 -21.97 -10.42
N GLY A 288 1.48 -21.47 -9.39
CA GLY A 288 0.93 -21.32 -8.04
C GLY A 288 -0.07 -20.17 -7.92
N GLY A 289 -0.94 -20.28 -6.93
CA GLY A 289 -1.91 -19.25 -6.57
C GLY A 289 -1.28 -17.96 -6.02
N ASP A 290 -2.10 -16.92 -5.87
CA ASP A 290 -1.69 -15.65 -5.26
C ASP A 290 -1.30 -15.85 -3.78
N LEU A 291 -0.09 -15.41 -3.42
CA LEU A 291 0.45 -15.50 -2.08
C LEU A 291 0.04 -14.33 -1.19
N ASP A 292 -0.59 -13.29 -1.75
CA ASP A 292 -1.25 -12.19 -1.05
C ASP A 292 -0.38 -11.53 0.05
N PRO A 293 0.76 -10.90 -0.32
CA PRO A 293 1.66 -10.25 0.63
C PRO A 293 1.09 -8.94 1.20
N VAL A 294 1.33 -8.67 2.49
CA VAL A 294 0.95 -7.39 3.12
C VAL A 294 1.99 -6.29 2.88
N LEU A 295 1.53 -5.03 2.92
CA LEU A 295 2.40 -3.86 2.92
C LEU A 295 3.18 -3.76 4.23
N THR A 296 4.50 -3.53 4.11
CA THR A 296 5.38 -3.20 5.23
C THR A 296 6.13 -1.91 4.93
N ARG A 297 6.72 -1.27 5.95
CA ARG A 297 7.57 -0.08 5.74
C ARG A 297 8.75 -0.35 4.81
N GLY A 298 9.22 -1.60 4.79
CA GLY A 298 10.32 -2.06 3.95
C GLY A 298 9.94 -2.31 2.49
N THR A 299 8.65 -2.47 2.17
CA THR A 299 8.14 -2.72 0.81
C THR A 299 8.63 -1.63 -0.14
N GLN A 300 9.10 -2.04 -1.32
CA GLN A 300 9.60 -1.09 -2.32
C GLN A 300 8.45 -0.47 -3.11
N LEU A 301 8.61 0.81 -3.47
CA LEU A 301 7.64 1.50 -4.32
C LEU A 301 7.46 0.80 -5.66
N ALA A 302 8.55 0.29 -6.26
CA ALA A 302 8.49 -0.44 -7.52
C ALA A 302 7.69 -1.75 -7.44
N GLN A 303 7.58 -2.36 -6.25
CA GLN A 303 6.83 -3.60 -6.05
C GLN A 303 5.32 -3.35 -5.95
N LEU A 304 4.90 -2.12 -5.60
CA LEU A 304 3.49 -1.79 -5.45
C LEU A 304 2.73 -2.04 -6.75
N ARG A 305 1.46 -2.44 -6.62
CA ARG A 305 0.52 -2.57 -7.75
C ARG A 305 0.98 -3.61 -8.77
N GLY A 306 1.42 -4.77 -8.32
CA GLY A 306 1.87 -5.81 -9.23
C GLY A 306 3.15 -5.44 -10.00
N GLY A 307 4.02 -4.59 -9.43
CA GLY A 307 5.32 -4.26 -10.02
C GLY A 307 5.33 -3.01 -10.90
N LEU A 308 4.21 -2.28 -10.96
CA LEU A 308 4.09 -1.03 -11.73
C LEU A 308 4.61 0.19 -10.96
N GLY A 309 4.59 0.11 -9.64
CA GLY A 309 4.98 1.17 -8.73
C GLY A 309 4.19 2.46 -8.82
N LEU A 310 4.83 3.54 -8.37
CA LEU A 310 4.26 4.89 -8.32
C LEU A 310 4.97 5.81 -9.32
N ASP A 311 4.25 6.82 -9.81
CA ASP A 311 4.82 7.78 -10.75
C ASP A 311 5.88 8.68 -10.06
N PRO A 312 7.11 8.78 -10.61
CA PRO A 312 8.18 9.58 -10.01
C PRO A 312 7.91 11.09 -10.00
N ALA A 313 6.96 11.59 -10.80
CA ALA A 313 6.51 12.99 -10.79
C ALA A 313 6.00 13.40 -9.40
N GLY A 314 5.33 12.46 -8.72
CA GLY A 314 4.93 12.57 -7.32
C GLY A 314 3.63 13.33 -7.10
N LEU A 315 3.55 14.10 -6.01
CA LEU A 315 2.29 14.67 -5.52
C LEU A 315 2.49 16.03 -4.85
N SER A 316 1.45 16.85 -4.85
CA SER A 316 1.42 18.14 -4.16
C SER A 316 0.53 18.02 -2.92
N ILE A 317 1.03 18.40 -1.75
CA ILE A 317 0.25 18.43 -0.51
C ILE A 317 0.08 19.87 -0.10
N THR A 318 -1.16 20.27 0.16
CA THR A 318 -1.51 21.56 0.77
C THR A 318 -2.16 21.31 2.12
N ASN A 319 -1.72 22.02 3.15
CA ASN A 319 -2.25 21.94 4.50
C ASN A 319 -2.44 23.37 5.03
N GLY A 320 -3.62 23.95 4.78
CA GLY A 320 -3.90 25.35 5.08
C GLY A 320 -3.00 26.30 4.27
N PRO A 321 -2.21 27.19 4.90
CA PRO A 321 -1.31 28.10 4.18
C PRO A 321 -0.02 27.43 3.68
N LEU A 322 0.24 26.18 4.08
CA LEU A 322 1.44 25.44 3.73
C LEU A 322 1.18 24.61 2.49
N ALA A 323 2.07 24.69 1.50
CA ALA A 323 2.00 23.84 0.31
C ALA A 323 3.40 23.33 -0.03
N ALA A 324 3.49 22.07 -0.44
CA ALA A 324 4.72 21.47 -0.92
C ALA A 324 4.45 20.51 -2.07
N THR A 325 5.25 20.63 -3.13
CA THR A 325 5.30 19.68 -4.23
C THR A 325 6.43 18.68 -3.97
N LEU A 326 6.10 17.39 -3.92
CA LEU A 326 7.02 16.31 -3.62
C LEU A 326 7.24 15.46 -4.88
N SER A 327 8.45 15.49 -5.44
CA SER A 327 8.87 14.46 -6.40
C SER A 327 9.24 13.17 -5.67
N LEU A 328 8.90 12.03 -6.28
CA LEU A 328 9.29 10.70 -5.83
C LEU A 328 10.57 10.19 -6.49
N THR A 329 11.28 11.03 -7.23
CA THR A 329 12.58 10.68 -7.81
C THR A 329 13.56 10.29 -6.71
N GLY A 330 14.11 9.08 -6.79
CA GLY A 330 15.04 8.52 -5.79
C GLY A 330 14.38 7.96 -4.52
N VAL A 331 13.05 7.96 -4.43
CA VAL A 331 12.30 7.32 -3.33
C VAL A 331 12.11 5.84 -3.67
N THR A 332 12.60 4.93 -2.82
CA THR A 332 12.63 3.50 -3.15
C THR A 332 11.69 2.66 -2.30
N ARG A 333 11.38 3.06 -1.07
CA ARG A 333 10.55 2.30 -0.10
C ARG A 333 9.40 3.11 0.48
N ILE A 334 8.39 2.42 1.02
CA ILE A 334 7.27 3.07 1.71
C ILE A 334 7.77 3.96 2.87
N GLU A 335 8.79 3.53 3.59
CA GLU A 335 9.44 4.34 4.61
C GLU A 335 10.07 5.63 4.06
N ASP A 336 10.75 5.55 2.90
CA ASP A 336 11.32 6.73 2.25
C ASP A 336 10.22 7.72 1.85
N LEU A 337 9.09 7.22 1.33
CA LEU A 337 7.92 8.02 0.98
C LEU A 337 7.34 8.71 2.21
N ALA A 338 7.14 7.97 3.30
CA ALA A 338 6.61 8.50 4.55
C ALA A 338 7.54 9.58 5.13
N ASN A 339 8.85 9.34 5.13
CA ASN A 339 9.86 10.31 5.57
C ASN A 339 9.90 11.55 4.68
N ARG A 340 9.76 11.38 3.36
CA ARG A 340 9.71 12.49 2.40
C ARG A 340 8.50 13.39 2.62
N ILE A 341 7.35 12.80 2.93
CA ILE A 341 6.12 13.52 3.28
C ILE A 341 6.26 14.26 4.61
N ALA A 342 6.74 13.56 5.66
CA ALA A 342 6.94 14.15 6.98
C ALA A 342 7.95 15.30 6.97
N GLY A 343 8.99 15.20 6.13
CA GLY A 343 10.04 16.21 5.96
C GLY A 343 9.67 17.39 5.06
N ALA A 344 8.51 17.39 4.40
CA ALA A 344 8.13 18.43 3.44
C ALA A 344 7.64 19.74 4.09
N GLY A 345 7.54 19.79 5.42
CA GLY A 345 7.13 21.01 6.15
C GLY A 345 5.65 21.35 6.08
N VAL A 346 4.81 20.47 5.50
CA VAL A 346 3.34 20.63 5.42
C VAL A 346 2.60 19.97 6.59
N HIS A 347 3.32 19.45 7.58
CA HIS A 347 2.74 18.78 8.76
C HIS A 347 1.70 17.71 8.36
N ALA A 348 2.09 16.82 7.45
CA ALA A 348 1.35 15.63 7.06
C ALA A 348 2.22 14.39 7.26
N ALA A 349 1.62 13.23 7.53
CA ALA A 349 2.32 11.96 7.70
C ALA A 349 1.59 10.84 6.96
N ALA A 350 2.32 10.02 6.22
CA ALA A 350 1.76 8.81 5.59
C ALA A 350 2.00 7.59 6.47
N GLU A 351 0.98 6.75 6.63
CA GLU A 351 1.03 5.50 7.39
C GLU A 351 0.41 4.36 6.59
N ILE A 352 0.80 3.11 6.87
CA ILE A 352 0.11 1.94 6.30
C ILE A 352 -1.24 1.82 7.00
N ALA A 353 -2.30 1.67 6.21
CA ALA A 353 -3.65 1.51 6.73
C ALA A 353 -3.80 0.17 7.45
N ALA A 354 -4.86 0.06 8.28
CA ALA A 354 -5.11 -1.14 9.08
C ALA A 354 -5.43 -2.38 8.24
N ASP A 355 -5.81 -2.21 6.97
CA ASP A 355 -6.07 -3.29 6.01
C ASP A 355 -4.79 -3.95 5.47
N GLY A 356 -3.61 -3.36 5.72
CA GLY A 356 -2.32 -3.81 5.21
C GLY A 356 -2.17 -3.71 3.69
N ARG A 357 -3.09 -3.02 2.99
CA ARG A 357 -3.19 -2.96 1.53
C ARG A 357 -3.35 -1.55 0.97
N SER A 358 -3.54 -0.56 1.83
CA SER A 358 -3.57 0.85 1.46
C SER A 358 -2.66 1.70 2.34
N LEU A 359 -2.45 2.95 1.94
CA LEU A 359 -1.75 3.94 2.75
C LEU A 359 -2.76 5.02 3.18
N ASP A 360 -2.73 5.42 4.44
CA ASP A 360 -3.46 6.56 4.99
C ASP A 360 -2.55 7.80 4.97
N LEU A 361 -3.09 8.96 4.59
CA LEU A 361 -2.43 10.24 4.83
C LEU A 361 -3.10 10.94 6.03
N ARG A 362 -2.30 11.29 7.03
CA ARG A 362 -2.74 11.99 8.24
C ARG A 362 -2.32 13.43 8.25
N GLN A 363 -3.25 14.29 8.63
CA GLN A 363 -2.97 15.68 8.97
C GLN A 363 -2.42 15.78 10.38
N LEU A 364 -1.34 16.54 10.58
CA LEU A 364 -0.77 16.86 11.90
C LEU A 364 -1.04 18.32 12.31
N LEU A 365 -1.47 19.16 11.37
CA LEU A 365 -1.84 20.56 11.62
C LEU A 365 -3.34 20.68 11.84
N SER A 366 -3.75 20.85 13.11
CA SER A 366 -5.13 21.19 13.45
C SER A 366 -5.52 22.56 12.90
N GLY A 367 -6.77 22.73 12.47
CA GLY A 367 -7.28 24.03 12.02
C GLY A 367 -7.21 24.24 10.51
N ALA A 368 -6.48 23.40 9.79
CA ALA A 368 -6.20 23.54 8.37
C ALA A 368 -6.98 22.51 7.54
N GLU A 369 -7.10 22.76 6.24
CA GLU A 369 -7.63 21.78 5.29
C GLU A 369 -6.46 21.05 4.62
N LEU A 370 -6.47 19.71 4.65
CA LEU A 370 -5.49 18.89 3.96
C LEU A 370 -6.02 18.58 2.56
N ARG A 371 -5.26 18.95 1.54
CA ARG A 371 -5.53 18.65 0.14
C ARG A 371 -4.32 17.98 -0.49
N VAL A 372 -4.56 17.04 -1.38
CA VAL A 372 -3.52 16.34 -2.13
C VAL A 372 -3.91 16.36 -3.59
N ALA A 373 -2.98 16.75 -4.44
CA ALA A 373 -3.12 16.76 -5.89
C ALA A 373 -1.97 15.98 -6.53
N ASN A 374 -2.15 15.53 -7.77
CA ASN A 374 -1.05 15.01 -8.58
C ASN A 374 -0.07 16.14 -8.91
N ALA A 375 1.23 15.91 -8.74
CA ALA A 375 2.28 16.86 -9.13
C ALA A 375 2.87 16.47 -10.48
N GLY A 376 1.99 16.32 -11.48
CA GLY A 376 2.27 15.52 -12.67
C GLY A 376 2.03 14.03 -12.40
N GLY A 377 1.77 13.27 -13.46
CA GLY A 377 1.46 11.84 -13.32
C GLY A 377 0.15 11.56 -12.58
N ALA A 378 0.05 10.39 -11.95
CA ALA A 378 -1.16 9.88 -11.32
C ALA A 378 -0.94 9.37 -9.88
N THR A 379 0.08 9.85 -9.16
CA THR A 379 0.46 9.28 -7.85
C THR A 379 -0.62 9.46 -6.77
N ALA A 380 -1.16 10.67 -6.60
CA ALA A 380 -2.19 10.94 -5.60
C ALA A 380 -3.49 10.16 -5.90
N SER A 381 -3.86 10.04 -7.18
CA SER A 381 -5.01 9.22 -7.58
C SER A 381 -4.76 7.73 -7.35
N THR A 382 -3.56 7.24 -7.69
CA THR A 382 -3.15 5.85 -7.48
C THR A 382 -3.18 5.45 -6.00
N LEU A 383 -2.71 6.34 -5.12
CA LEU A 383 -2.70 6.11 -3.67
C LEU A 383 -4.09 6.29 -3.02
N GLY A 384 -5.08 6.77 -3.78
CA GLY A 384 -6.39 7.14 -3.23
C GLY A 384 -6.37 8.33 -2.30
N TRP A 385 -5.30 9.14 -2.37
CA TRP A 385 -5.14 10.36 -1.59
C TRP A 385 -5.70 11.59 -2.29
N LEU A 386 -6.00 11.51 -3.59
CA LEU A 386 -6.73 12.55 -4.29
C LEU A 386 -8.09 12.73 -3.59
N HIS A 387 -8.29 13.89 -2.96
CA HIS A 387 -9.43 14.07 -2.09
C HIS A 387 -10.75 14.09 -2.84
N THR A 388 -11.65 13.24 -2.34
CA THR A 388 -13.12 13.27 -2.16
C THR A 388 -13.95 14.50 -2.52
N LEU A 389 -13.45 15.61 -3.07
CA LEU A 389 -14.28 16.73 -3.53
C LEU A 389 -15.36 16.21 -4.47
N HIS A 390 -14.98 15.44 -5.49
CA HIS A 390 -15.89 14.75 -6.40
C HIS A 390 -16.99 13.92 -5.71
N ARG A 391 -16.76 13.39 -4.51
CA ARG A 391 -17.71 12.53 -3.79
C ARG A 391 -18.39 13.22 -2.62
N SER A 392 -17.98 14.46 -2.34
CA SER A 392 -18.54 15.25 -1.26
C SER A 392 -20.02 15.43 -1.51
N ALA A 393 -20.83 15.09 -0.51
CA ALA A 393 -22.27 15.23 -0.62
C ALA A 393 -22.58 16.71 -0.89
N THR A 394 -23.57 17.01 -1.73
CA THR A 394 -23.98 18.40 -1.97
C THR A 394 -24.40 19.10 -0.67
N ALA A 395 -24.93 18.35 0.29
CA ALA A 395 -25.24 18.83 1.64
C ALA A 395 -24.01 19.19 2.50
N SER A 396 -22.84 18.62 2.20
CA SER A 396 -21.60 18.90 2.93
C SER A 396 -20.89 20.17 2.45
N LEU A 397 -21.21 20.68 1.26
CA LEU A 397 -20.53 21.85 0.67
C LEU A 397 -20.72 23.11 1.52
N ASN A 398 -19.90 24.13 1.29
CA ASN A 398 -19.97 25.42 1.98
C ASN A 398 -19.89 25.29 3.50
N ALA A 399 -18.93 24.49 3.98
CA ALA A 399 -18.74 24.13 5.37
C ALA A 399 -19.98 23.48 6.01
N GLY A 400 -20.75 22.69 5.25
CA GLY A 400 -21.93 21.97 5.71
C GLY A 400 -23.25 22.73 5.58
N ALA A 401 -23.23 23.94 5.00
CA ALA A 401 -24.45 24.67 4.65
C ALA A 401 -25.17 24.05 3.43
N GLY A 402 -24.45 23.24 2.67
CA GLY A 402 -24.95 22.55 1.49
C GLY A 402 -25.10 23.46 0.27
N LEU A 403 -25.72 22.90 -0.77
CA LEU A 403 -26.11 23.62 -1.97
C LEU A 403 -27.62 23.90 -1.95
N ARG A 404 -28.01 25.14 -2.24
CA ARG A 404 -29.41 25.55 -2.29
C ARG A 404 -29.87 25.61 -3.75
N THR A 405 -30.57 24.56 -4.18
CA THR A 405 -31.20 24.47 -5.50
C THR A 405 -32.70 24.75 -5.42
N VAL A 406 -33.32 25.00 -6.56
CA VAL A 406 -34.78 25.12 -6.71
C VAL A 406 -35.24 24.20 -7.83
N PRO A 407 -36.49 23.68 -7.78
CA PRO A 407 -37.00 22.81 -8.84
C PRO A 407 -36.85 23.43 -10.24
N GLY A 408 -36.14 22.74 -11.14
CA GLY A 408 -35.86 23.13 -12.51
C GLY A 408 -34.43 23.67 -12.73
N ALA A 409 -34.30 24.63 -13.65
CA ALA A 409 -33.01 25.20 -14.00
C ALA A 409 -32.42 26.06 -12.87
N ASP A 410 -31.25 25.68 -12.38
CA ASP A 410 -30.57 26.32 -11.25
C ASP A 410 -29.54 27.37 -11.68
N LEU A 411 -28.88 27.17 -12.80
CA LEU A 411 -27.85 28.07 -13.30
C LEU A 411 -27.83 28.14 -14.83
N ARG A 412 -27.48 29.33 -15.34
CA ARG A 412 -27.28 29.61 -16.75
C ARG A 412 -25.82 29.92 -17.02
N ILE A 413 -25.26 29.22 -18.01
CA ILE A 413 -23.88 29.40 -18.46
C ILE A 413 -23.90 30.08 -19.82
N THR A 414 -23.04 31.09 -20.00
CA THR A 414 -22.77 31.78 -21.27
C THR A 414 -21.36 31.45 -21.74
N THR A 415 -21.20 31.04 -22.99
CA THR A 415 -19.94 30.65 -23.62
C THR A 415 -19.23 31.84 -24.28
N LYS A 416 -17.99 31.64 -24.73
CA LYS A 416 -17.22 32.65 -25.49
C LYS A 416 -17.81 32.99 -26.85
N THR A 417 -18.69 32.14 -27.38
CA THR A 417 -19.49 32.41 -28.58
C THR A 417 -20.77 33.22 -28.30
N GLY A 418 -21.10 33.43 -27.02
CA GLY A 418 -22.34 34.06 -26.57
C GLY A 418 -23.54 33.09 -26.54
N ALA A 419 -23.33 31.80 -26.80
CA ALA A 419 -24.36 30.79 -26.63
C ALA A 419 -24.67 30.59 -25.14
N THR A 420 -25.94 30.37 -24.81
CA THR A 420 -26.38 30.17 -23.43
C THR A 420 -27.11 28.86 -23.26
N PHE A 421 -26.87 28.18 -22.16
CA PHE A 421 -27.64 27.01 -21.76
C PHE A 421 -27.90 26.97 -20.26
N ASP A 422 -28.99 26.32 -19.90
CA ASP A 422 -29.41 26.14 -18.51
C ASP A 422 -29.00 24.75 -18.01
N VAL A 423 -28.66 24.68 -16.74
CA VAL A 423 -28.31 23.44 -16.03
C VAL A 423 -29.24 23.28 -14.84
N ASP A 424 -29.87 22.11 -14.78
CA ASP A 424 -30.69 21.64 -13.67
C ASP A 424 -29.81 20.79 -12.75
N LEU A 425 -29.71 21.16 -11.46
CA LEU A 425 -28.95 20.44 -10.45
C LEU A 425 -29.83 19.61 -9.50
N ASP A 426 -31.14 19.50 -9.74
CA ASP A 426 -32.08 18.81 -8.88
C ASP A 426 -31.77 17.32 -8.73
N GLY A 427 -31.52 16.87 -7.50
CA GLY A 427 -31.17 15.47 -7.24
C GLY A 427 -29.70 15.14 -7.47
N ALA A 428 -28.85 16.15 -7.73
CA ALA A 428 -27.41 16.00 -7.56
C ALA A 428 -27.08 15.81 -6.06
N THR A 429 -26.65 14.60 -5.69
CA THR A 429 -26.31 14.26 -4.30
C THR A 429 -24.83 14.41 -3.99
N SER A 430 -23.98 14.60 -5.01
CA SER A 430 -22.52 14.77 -4.87
C SER A 430 -21.97 15.79 -5.87
N VAL A 431 -20.74 16.25 -5.64
CA VAL A 431 -20.00 17.11 -6.60
C VAL A 431 -19.84 16.44 -7.96
N SER A 432 -19.59 15.12 -8.03
CA SER A 432 -19.57 14.38 -9.29
C SER A 432 -20.92 14.49 -10.00
N GLY A 433 -22.03 14.31 -9.27
CA GLY A 433 -23.35 14.50 -9.84
C GLY A 433 -23.59 15.92 -10.37
N ILE A 434 -22.99 16.95 -9.75
CA ILE A 434 -23.02 18.32 -10.24
C ILE A 434 -22.19 18.45 -11.53
N LEU A 435 -20.96 17.95 -11.55
CA LEU A 435 -20.09 17.98 -12.72
C LEU A 435 -20.74 17.26 -13.90
N ASP A 436 -21.29 16.07 -13.66
CA ASP A 436 -21.95 15.24 -14.66
C ASP A 436 -23.12 16.01 -15.27
N ARG A 437 -23.94 16.69 -14.45
CA ARG A 437 -25.06 17.50 -14.92
C ARG A 437 -24.64 18.71 -15.74
N ILE A 438 -23.56 19.40 -15.35
CA ILE A 438 -23.03 20.52 -16.14
C ILE A 438 -22.46 20.01 -17.48
N ASN A 439 -21.66 18.95 -17.44
CA ASN A 439 -20.98 18.40 -18.62
C ASN A 439 -21.96 17.74 -19.60
N THR A 440 -23.06 17.16 -19.11
CA THR A 440 -24.06 16.46 -19.93
C THR A 440 -25.33 17.28 -20.18
N ALA A 441 -25.39 18.53 -19.70
CA ALA A 441 -26.54 19.41 -19.94
C ALA A 441 -26.87 19.44 -21.45
N PRO A 442 -28.15 19.27 -21.86
CA PRO A 442 -28.49 19.15 -23.27
C PRO A 442 -27.95 20.31 -24.14
N GLY A 443 -27.97 21.52 -23.61
CA GLY A 443 -27.43 22.71 -24.27
C GLY A 443 -25.89 22.79 -24.30
N ASN A 444 -25.19 22.06 -23.42
CA ASN A 444 -23.73 21.93 -23.45
C ASN A 444 -23.30 20.82 -24.42
N ALA A 445 -23.95 19.65 -24.37
CA ALA A 445 -23.69 18.53 -25.27
C ALA A 445 -24.00 18.87 -26.74
N GLY A 446 -24.93 19.80 -26.99
CA GLY A 446 -25.25 20.31 -28.31
C GLY A 446 -24.25 21.33 -28.89
N LEU A 447 -23.24 21.75 -28.12
CA LEU A 447 -22.19 22.63 -28.61
C LEU A 447 -21.19 21.84 -29.48
N GLY A 448 -20.73 22.44 -30.58
CA GLY A 448 -19.64 21.86 -31.38
C GLY A 448 -18.31 21.74 -30.62
N SER A 449 -18.19 22.41 -29.47
CA SER A 449 -17.10 22.28 -28.51
C SER A 449 -17.65 22.58 -27.12
N PRO A 450 -17.97 21.56 -26.31
CA PRO A 450 -18.62 21.74 -25.02
C PRO A 450 -17.69 22.43 -24.00
N ILE A 451 -18.30 23.11 -23.04
CA ILE A 451 -17.60 23.57 -21.83
C ILE A 451 -17.30 22.35 -20.97
N LEU A 452 -16.06 22.27 -20.48
CA LEU A 452 -15.66 21.23 -19.54
C LEU A 452 -15.67 21.78 -18.12
N ALA A 453 -16.56 21.26 -17.29
CA ALA A 453 -16.56 21.44 -15.85
C ALA A 453 -15.66 20.40 -15.18
N ARG A 454 -14.76 20.85 -14.32
CA ARG A 454 -13.82 20.02 -13.54
C ARG A 454 -13.54 20.66 -12.18
N ILE A 455 -12.96 19.90 -11.26
CA ILE A 455 -12.40 20.46 -10.04
C ILE A 455 -10.94 20.83 -10.29
N ASP A 456 -10.54 21.99 -9.79
CA ASP A 456 -9.14 22.33 -9.62
C ASP A 456 -8.66 21.73 -8.30
N GLU A 457 -7.85 20.67 -8.39
CA GLU A 457 -7.41 19.87 -7.25
C GLU A 457 -6.51 20.63 -6.26
N LEU A 458 -5.90 21.74 -6.68
CA LEU A 458 -5.06 22.55 -5.81
C LEU A 458 -5.92 23.51 -4.97
N THR A 459 -6.85 24.18 -5.63
CA THR A 459 -7.70 25.21 -5.01
C THR A 459 -8.99 24.65 -4.42
N GLY A 460 -9.41 23.45 -4.82
CA GLY A 460 -10.68 22.82 -4.47
C GLY A 460 -11.90 23.52 -5.09
N ALA A 461 -11.67 24.36 -6.10
CA ALA A 461 -12.71 25.13 -6.78
C ALA A 461 -13.28 24.37 -7.97
N LEU A 462 -14.55 24.62 -8.26
CA LEU A 462 -15.14 24.24 -9.55
C LEU A 462 -14.63 25.19 -10.64
N VAL A 463 -14.16 24.62 -11.75
CA VAL A 463 -13.59 25.33 -12.88
C VAL A 463 -14.32 24.95 -14.16
N LEU A 464 -14.64 25.96 -14.97
CA LEU A 464 -15.24 25.81 -16.29
C LEU A 464 -14.24 26.26 -17.36
N ASP A 465 -13.83 25.33 -18.22
CA ASP A 465 -12.96 25.60 -19.36
C ASP A 465 -13.78 25.67 -20.66
N ASP A 466 -13.85 26.84 -21.28
CA ASP A 466 -14.48 27.01 -22.60
C ASP A 466 -13.43 26.91 -23.73
N ARG A 467 -13.51 25.82 -24.48
CA ARG A 467 -12.60 25.49 -25.58
C ARG A 467 -13.15 25.83 -26.97
N GLY A 468 -14.41 26.26 -27.12
CA GLY A 468 -15.06 26.34 -28.43
C GLY A 468 -15.03 27.69 -29.12
N ALA A 469 -14.37 27.85 -30.27
CA ALA A 469 -14.33 29.04 -31.16
C ALA A 469 -14.55 30.44 -30.51
N ASP A 470 -13.57 31.33 -30.60
CA ASP A 470 -13.70 32.70 -30.09
C ASP A 470 -14.82 33.48 -30.81
N GLY A 471 -15.83 33.92 -30.05
CA GLY A 471 -16.90 34.80 -30.52
C GLY A 471 -16.98 36.13 -29.78
N GLY A 472 -15.93 36.50 -29.03
CA GLY A 472 -15.80 37.79 -28.36
C GLY A 472 -16.75 38.04 -27.18
N SER A 473 -17.50 37.02 -26.73
CA SER A 473 -18.37 37.13 -25.54
C SER A 473 -17.62 36.70 -24.28
N ALA A 474 -17.98 37.30 -23.14
CA ALA A 474 -17.47 36.88 -21.84
C ALA A 474 -18.06 35.52 -21.44
N VAL A 475 -17.27 34.67 -20.79
CA VAL A 475 -17.78 33.43 -20.17
C VAL A 475 -18.35 33.81 -18.82
N SER A 476 -19.63 33.52 -18.58
CA SER A 476 -20.29 33.90 -17.32
C SER A 476 -21.27 32.84 -16.85
N VAL A 477 -21.41 32.74 -15.52
CA VAL A 477 -22.41 31.89 -14.87
C VAL A 477 -23.25 32.74 -13.93
N VAL A 478 -24.57 32.57 -14.01
CA VAL A 478 -25.53 33.21 -13.12
C VAL A 478 -26.52 32.18 -12.60
N SER A 479 -26.97 32.36 -11.36
CA SER A 479 -28.09 31.58 -10.83
C SER A 479 -29.40 31.97 -11.52
N THR A 480 -30.28 31.00 -11.76
CA THR A 480 -31.57 31.19 -12.41
C THR A 480 -32.72 30.85 -11.48
N ALA A 481 -33.93 31.33 -11.82
CA ALA A 481 -35.19 30.97 -11.15
C ALA A 481 -35.22 31.15 -9.62
N GLY A 482 -34.37 32.03 -9.06
CA GLY A 482 -34.27 32.25 -7.61
C GLY A 482 -33.41 31.21 -6.87
N SER A 483 -32.69 30.35 -7.60
CA SER A 483 -31.65 29.48 -7.07
C SER A 483 -30.49 30.30 -6.49
N PHE A 484 -29.69 29.67 -5.63
CA PHE A 484 -28.40 30.19 -5.15
C PHE A 484 -27.26 29.22 -5.49
N ALA A 485 -27.48 28.35 -6.48
CA ALA A 485 -26.57 27.28 -6.80
C ALA A 485 -25.22 27.79 -7.35
N ALA A 486 -25.22 28.82 -8.21
CA ALA A 486 -23.97 29.35 -8.76
C ALA A 486 -23.11 30.02 -7.68
N GLU A 487 -23.73 30.71 -6.71
CA GLU A 487 -23.04 31.29 -5.55
C GLU A 487 -22.54 30.19 -4.60
N GLY A 488 -23.38 29.18 -4.33
CA GLY A 488 -23.02 28.04 -3.48
C GLY A 488 -21.97 27.11 -4.09
N LEU A 489 -21.77 27.15 -5.40
CA LEU A 489 -20.66 26.48 -6.09
C LEU A 489 -19.45 27.40 -6.28
N GLY A 490 -19.56 28.67 -5.88
CA GLY A 490 -18.49 29.66 -6.01
C GLY A 490 -18.21 30.12 -7.44
N ILE A 491 -19.07 29.79 -8.41
CA ILE A 491 -18.85 30.05 -9.85
C ILE A 491 -19.70 31.21 -10.39
N ALA A 492 -20.52 31.88 -9.57
CA ALA A 492 -21.28 33.07 -9.96
C ALA A 492 -20.36 34.26 -10.30
N SER A 493 -19.85 34.29 -11.52
CA SER A 493 -18.84 35.24 -11.99
C SER A 493 -18.91 35.44 -13.50
N SER A 494 -18.19 36.45 -14.00
CA SER A 494 -18.03 36.75 -15.42
C SER A 494 -16.56 37.02 -15.71
N VAL A 495 -16.00 36.27 -16.66
CA VAL A 495 -14.62 36.42 -17.13
C VAL A 495 -14.65 37.07 -18.51
N PRO A 496 -14.11 38.30 -18.65
CA PRO A 496 -14.01 38.97 -19.95
C PRO A 496 -13.20 38.15 -20.95
N ASN A 497 -13.56 38.23 -22.23
CA ASN A 497 -12.84 37.59 -23.33
C ASN A 497 -12.13 38.66 -24.20
N PRO A 498 -10.90 39.07 -23.85
CA PRO A 498 -10.11 39.99 -24.67
C PRO A 498 -9.86 39.46 -26.10
N PRO A 499 -9.61 40.33 -27.09
CA PRO A 499 -9.23 39.88 -28.43
C PRO A 499 -7.90 39.11 -28.37
N GLY A 500 -7.89 37.86 -28.87
CA GLY A 500 -6.67 37.06 -29.02
C GLY A 500 -6.21 36.29 -27.78
N VAL A 501 -7.10 35.99 -26.82
CA VAL A 501 -6.77 35.12 -25.68
C VAL A 501 -6.66 33.66 -26.11
N ASP A 502 -5.89 32.90 -25.31
CA ASP A 502 -5.65 31.46 -25.35
C ASP A 502 -6.80 30.60 -25.94
N PRO A 503 -6.48 29.44 -26.54
CA PRO A 503 -7.50 28.53 -27.09
C PRO A 503 -8.56 28.08 -26.06
N VAL A 504 -8.29 28.25 -24.77
CA VAL A 504 -9.18 27.94 -23.64
C VAL A 504 -9.37 29.19 -22.79
N LEU A 505 -10.62 29.58 -22.55
CA LEU A 505 -10.96 30.61 -21.57
C LEU A 505 -11.51 29.93 -20.31
N THR A 506 -10.86 30.18 -19.17
CA THR A 506 -11.17 29.49 -17.91
C THR A 506 -11.87 30.42 -16.93
N LEU A 507 -13.03 29.99 -16.43
CA LEU A 507 -13.71 30.59 -15.29
C LEU A 507 -13.47 29.71 -14.06
N ALA A 508 -12.70 30.23 -13.10
CA ALA A 508 -12.42 29.55 -11.84
C ALA A 508 -13.32 30.11 -10.73
N GLY A 509 -13.99 29.21 -10.00
CA GLY A 509 -14.78 29.57 -8.83
C GLY A 509 -13.96 29.68 -7.54
N THR A 510 -14.65 29.73 -6.41
CA THR A 510 -14.05 29.59 -5.08
C THR A 510 -14.06 28.14 -4.61
N ALA A 511 -13.23 27.81 -3.61
CA ALA A 511 -13.18 26.48 -3.02
C ALA A 511 -14.56 26.04 -2.47
N LEU A 512 -14.98 24.81 -2.78
CA LEU A 512 -16.30 24.27 -2.38
C LEU A 512 -16.41 23.96 -0.87
N ALA A 513 -15.27 23.86 -0.18
CA ALA A 513 -15.13 23.64 1.27
C ALA A 513 -16.13 22.62 1.88
N PRO A 514 -16.13 21.34 1.48
CA PRO A 514 -16.97 20.32 2.11
C PRO A 514 -16.66 20.13 3.61
N ALA A 515 -17.71 20.00 4.43
CA ALA A 515 -17.61 19.64 5.83
C ALA A 515 -17.03 18.23 5.98
N GLY A 516 -16.13 18.07 6.96
CA GLY A 516 -15.47 16.79 7.27
C GLY A 516 -14.18 16.52 6.47
N LEU A 517 -13.72 17.44 5.61
CA LEU A 517 -12.40 17.36 4.95
C LEU A 517 -11.26 18.03 5.73
N ALA A 518 -11.60 18.82 6.73
CA ALA A 518 -10.63 19.29 7.72
C ALA A 518 -10.75 18.40 8.97
N ASP A 519 -9.64 18.15 9.65
CA ASP A 519 -9.67 17.40 10.91
C ASP A 519 -10.64 18.02 11.90
N GLU A 520 -11.50 17.20 12.50
CA GLU A 520 -12.43 17.65 13.54
C GLU A 520 -11.67 17.82 14.86
N SER A 521 -10.87 18.87 14.89
CA SER A 521 -10.12 19.34 16.04
C SER A 521 -10.92 20.39 16.81
N PRO A 522 -10.71 20.51 18.13
CA PRO A 522 -11.24 21.65 18.88
C PRO A 522 -10.87 23.00 18.25
N PHE A 523 -9.71 23.09 17.60
CA PHE A 523 -9.27 24.32 16.95
C PHE A 523 -9.99 24.59 15.63
N THR A 524 -10.31 23.58 14.81
CA THR A 524 -11.13 23.78 13.61
C THR A 524 -12.55 24.20 13.99
N ALA A 525 -13.13 23.60 15.03
CA ALA A 525 -14.44 23.97 15.53
C ALA A 525 -14.49 25.44 16.00
N LEU A 526 -13.47 25.89 16.73
CA LEU A 526 -13.36 27.29 17.20
C LEU A 526 -13.11 28.28 16.06
N LEU A 527 -12.29 27.92 15.07
CA LEU A 527 -12.06 28.76 13.88
C LEU A 527 -13.32 28.88 13.02
N ALA A 528 -14.07 27.78 12.85
CA ALA A 528 -15.36 27.80 12.17
C ALA A 528 -16.37 28.69 12.91
N LEU A 529 -16.40 28.63 14.25
CA LEU A 529 -17.24 29.50 15.07
C LEU A 529 -16.84 30.97 14.93
N GLN A 530 -15.55 31.28 14.95
CA GLN A 530 -15.05 32.64 14.73
C GLN A 530 -15.48 33.17 13.36
N ALA A 531 -15.28 32.40 12.29
CA ALA A 531 -15.65 32.78 10.94
C ALA A 531 -17.17 33.01 10.82
N ALA A 532 -17.98 32.14 11.42
CA ALA A 532 -19.43 32.26 11.44
C ALA A 532 -19.91 33.51 12.19
N LEU A 533 -19.27 33.82 13.33
CA LEU A 533 -19.54 35.02 14.11
C LEU A 533 -19.16 36.30 13.34
N LEU A 534 -18.03 36.29 12.62
CA LEU A 534 -17.59 37.42 11.79
C LEU A 534 -18.51 37.63 10.58
N SER A 535 -19.03 36.56 9.99
CA SER A 535 -19.98 36.66 8.87
C SER A 535 -21.41 36.99 9.31
N GLY A 536 -21.71 36.95 10.62
CA GLY A 536 -23.05 37.23 11.16
C GLY A 536 -24.12 36.23 10.71
N ASP A 537 -23.71 35.01 10.33
CA ASP A 537 -24.59 34.00 9.74
C ASP A 537 -25.09 33.05 10.85
N SER A 538 -26.38 33.16 11.20
CA SER A 538 -26.97 32.41 12.31
C SER A 538 -26.89 30.90 12.14
N ASP A 539 -27.00 30.41 10.91
CA ASP A 539 -27.02 28.98 10.61
C ASP A 539 -25.60 28.41 10.75
N ARG A 540 -24.60 29.15 10.27
CA ARG A 540 -23.18 28.79 10.47
C ARG A 540 -22.78 28.85 11.94
N ILE A 541 -23.32 29.79 12.71
CA ILE A 541 -23.04 29.88 14.16
C ILE A 541 -23.59 28.65 14.88
N ALA A 542 -24.82 28.22 14.57
CA ALA A 542 -25.42 27.01 15.15
C ALA A 542 -24.60 25.77 14.79
N ALA A 543 -24.27 25.58 13.51
CA ALA A 543 -23.47 24.45 13.05
C ALA A 543 -22.06 24.41 13.66
N ALA A 544 -21.41 25.56 13.82
CA ALA A 544 -20.12 25.63 14.50
C ALA A 544 -20.23 25.34 16.01
N GLY A 545 -21.33 25.73 16.64
CA GLY A 545 -21.63 25.38 18.03
C GLY A 545 -21.72 23.86 18.25
N ASP A 546 -22.42 23.14 17.36
CA ASP A 546 -22.53 21.68 17.41
C ASP A 546 -21.15 21.00 17.28
N ARG A 547 -20.27 21.52 16.42
CA ARG A 547 -18.89 21.02 16.29
C ARG A 547 -18.07 21.22 17.55
N VAL A 548 -18.23 22.34 18.25
CA VAL A 548 -17.54 22.58 19.53
C VAL A 548 -18.02 21.58 20.59
N LEU A 549 -19.32 21.27 20.63
CA LEU A 549 -19.86 20.26 21.53
C LEU A 549 -19.33 18.86 21.21
N ALA A 550 -19.25 18.48 19.93
CA ALA A 550 -18.65 17.21 19.51
C ALA A 550 -17.17 17.13 19.92
N SER A 551 -16.41 18.21 19.75
CA SER A 551 -15.00 18.24 20.15
C SER A 551 -14.78 18.11 21.66
N ARG A 552 -15.66 18.71 22.47
CA ARG A 552 -15.68 18.51 23.93
C ARG A 552 -15.80 17.02 24.27
N ASP A 553 -16.70 16.30 23.59
CA ASP A 553 -16.93 14.89 23.85
C ASP A 553 -15.72 14.03 23.48
N THR A 554 -15.01 14.37 22.39
CA THR A 554 -13.74 13.75 22.01
C THR A 554 -12.66 13.94 23.08
N VAL A 555 -12.52 15.15 23.63
CA VAL A 555 -11.55 15.41 24.72
C VAL A 555 -11.91 14.62 25.98
N LEU A 556 -13.21 14.52 26.32
CA LEU A 556 -13.67 13.71 27.44
C LEU A 556 -13.37 12.22 27.25
N ALA A 557 -13.54 11.70 26.03
CA ALA A 557 -13.20 10.32 25.69
C ALA A 557 -11.70 10.05 25.81
N GLY A 558 -10.84 10.94 25.29
CA GLY A 558 -9.39 10.83 25.41
C GLY A 558 -8.92 10.84 26.88
N ARG A 559 -9.54 11.70 27.71
CA ARG A 559 -9.28 11.73 29.16
C ARG A 559 -9.70 10.42 29.84
N ALA A 560 -10.81 9.81 29.41
CA ALA A 560 -11.26 8.53 29.95
C ALA A 560 -10.31 7.37 29.59
N ASP A 561 -9.80 7.32 28.36
CA ASP A 561 -8.81 6.31 27.93
C ASP A 561 -7.49 6.45 28.71
N ALA A 562 -6.97 7.68 28.86
CA ALA A 562 -5.79 7.94 29.68
C ALA A 562 -5.99 7.47 31.13
N GLY A 563 -7.18 7.70 31.72
CA GLY A 563 -7.53 7.20 33.04
C GLY A 563 -7.56 5.66 33.12
N ALA A 564 -8.05 4.98 32.08
CA ALA A 564 -8.03 3.52 32.02
C ALA A 564 -6.61 2.96 31.88
N ARG A 565 -5.75 3.60 31.08
CA ARG A 565 -4.33 3.24 30.93
C ARG A 565 -3.54 3.45 32.22
N SER A 566 -3.78 4.54 32.95
CA SER A 566 -3.18 4.78 34.28
C SER A 566 -3.49 3.63 35.23
N ARG A 567 -4.77 3.25 35.35
CA ARG A 567 -5.19 2.11 36.18
C ARG A 567 -4.54 0.80 35.76
N ARG A 568 -4.37 0.56 34.45
CA ARG A 568 -3.68 -0.64 33.95
C ARG A 568 -2.19 -0.62 34.28
N LEU A 569 -1.53 0.53 34.15
CA LEU A 569 -0.12 0.70 34.51
C LEU A 569 0.09 0.47 36.00
N GLU A 570 -0.78 1.02 36.85
CA GLU A 570 -0.77 0.77 38.30
C GLU A 570 -0.92 -0.73 38.63
N LEU A 571 -1.85 -1.42 37.98
CA LEU A 571 -2.03 -2.87 38.16
C LEU A 571 -0.80 -3.68 37.70
N MET A 572 -0.19 -3.32 36.57
CA MET A 572 1.03 -3.99 36.10
C MET A 572 2.22 -3.69 36.99
N GLN A 573 2.35 -2.47 37.49
CA GLN A 573 3.40 -2.10 38.43
C GLN A 573 3.29 -2.94 39.70
N ASN A 574 2.10 -3.01 40.31
CA ASN A 574 1.87 -3.83 41.50
C ASN A 574 2.20 -5.32 41.25
N ARG A 575 1.87 -5.84 40.07
CA ARG A 575 2.20 -7.21 39.69
C ARG A 575 3.70 -7.44 39.51
N LEU A 576 4.40 -6.52 38.84
CA LEU A 576 5.84 -6.61 38.65
C LEU A 576 6.60 -6.50 39.98
N GLU A 577 6.14 -5.65 40.90
CA GLU A 577 6.68 -5.56 42.26
C GLU A 577 6.52 -6.90 43.00
N GLN A 578 5.31 -7.49 42.95
CA GLN A 578 5.04 -8.79 43.54
C GLN A 578 5.85 -9.94 42.91
N ASP A 579 5.96 -9.98 41.57
CA ASP A 579 6.77 -10.96 40.86
C ASP A 579 8.25 -10.81 41.22
N THR A 580 8.75 -9.57 41.34
CA THR A 580 10.14 -9.29 41.73
C THR A 580 10.44 -9.78 43.15
N GLU A 581 9.54 -9.53 44.11
CA GLU A 581 9.67 -10.06 45.48
C GLU A 581 9.68 -11.60 45.48
N THR A 582 8.77 -12.22 44.73
CA THR A 582 8.66 -13.68 44.60
C THR A 582 9.95 -14.27 44.02
N PHE A 583 10.51 -13.68 42.96
CA PHE A 583 11.76 -14.15 42.38
C PHE A 583 12.97 -13.95 43.30
N ARG A 584 13.01 -12.86 44.09
CA ARG A 584 14.05 -12.68 45.11
C ARG A 584 13.98 -13.76 46.18
N GLU A 585 12.79 -14.13 46.63
CA GLU A 585 12.59 -15.20 47.60
C GLU A 585 13.00 -16.57 47.04
N LEU A 586 12.62 -16.88 45.80
CA LEU A 586 13.03 -18.12 45.12
C LEU A 586 14.54 -18.21 44.90
N LEU A 587 15.17 -17.10 44.50
CA LEU A 587 16.62 -17.04 44.32
C LEU A 587 17.34 -17.21 45.66
N SER A 588 16.89 -16.53 46.71
CA SER A 588 17.43 -16.67 48.07
C SER A 588 17.33 -18.12 48.56
N ASN A 589 16.18 -18.76 48.41
CA ASN A 589 15.99 -20.17 48.80
C ASN A 589 16.87 -21.15 48.00
N THR A 590 17.34 -20.78 46.80
CA THR A 590 18.13 -21.67 45.93
C THR A 590 19.64 -21.42 46.04
N GLU A 591 20.06 -20.16 46.15
CA GLU A 591 21.47 -19.77 46.14
C GLU A 591 22.03 -19.38 47.50
N ASP A 592 21.21 -18.87 48.43
CA ASP A 592 21.73 -18.44 49.72
C ASP A 592 22.08 -19.64 50.59
N ILE A 593 23.27 -19.57 51.17
CA ILE A 593 23.74 -20.60 52.09
C ILE A 593 23.08 -20.42 53.45
N ASP A 594 22.49 -21.49 54.00
CA ASP A 594 22.14 -21.51 55.41
C ASP A 594 23.44 -21.50 56.22
N PHE A 595 23.82 -20.32 56.72
CA PHE A 595 25.03 -20.13 57.50
C PHE A 595 25.07 -21.01 58.75
N ALA A 596 23.92 -21.36 59.34
CA ALA A 596 23.88 -22.24 60.50
C ALA A 596 24.22 -23.69 60.12
N GLU A 597 23.64 -24.22 59.03
CA GLU A 597 23.99 -25.56 58.54
C GLU A 597 25.44 -25.61 58.05
N ALA A 598 25.87 -24.62 57.26
CA ALA A 598 27.22 -24.55 56.71
C ALA A 598 28.30 -24.44 57.80
N ALA A 599 28.09 -23.60 58.82
CA ALA A 599 29.00 -23.50 59.96
C ALA A 599 29.09 -24.83 60.74
N THR A 600 27.96 -25.52 60.89
CA THR A 600 27.92 -26.83 61.56
C THR A 600 28.71 -27.88 60.77
N ARG A 601 28.49 -27.98 59.46
CA ARG A 601 29.24 -28.89 58.57
C ARG A 601 30.72 -28.57 58.54
N LEU A 602 31.10 -27.29 58.46
CA LEU A 602 32.49 -26.86 58.49
C LEU A 602 33.17 -27.29 59.79
N THR A 603 32.51 -27.07 60.93
CA THR A 603 33.03 -27.46 62.25
C THR A 603 33.19 -28.98 62.36
N GLN A 604 32.24 -29.76 61.84
CA GLN A 604 32.36 -31.23 61.76
C GLN A 604 33.55 -31.64 60.88
N GLN A 605 33.70 -31.05 59.69
CA GLN A 605 34.82 -31.35 58.78
C GLN A 605 36.18 -30.98 59.40
N GLN A 606 36.28 -29.83 60.08
CA GLN A 606 37.49 -29.44 60.81
C GLN A 606 37.81 -30.44 61.93
N THR A 607 36.80 -30.89 62.66
CA THR A 607 36.96 -31.90 63.72
C THR A 607 37.46 -33.24 63.14
N VAL A 608 36.87 -33.69 62.03
CA VAL A 608 37.30 -34.91 61.32
C VAL A 608 38.72 -34.77 60.76
N LEU A 609 39.06 -33.61 60.18
CA LEU A 609 40.40 -33.34 59.65
C LEU A 609 41.46 -33.33 60.77
N GLN A 610 41.17 -32.71 61.91
CA GLN A 610 42.06 -32.75 63.05
C GLN A 610 42.25 -34.18 63.56
N ALA A 611 41.17 -34.98 63.62
CA ALA A 611 41.24 -36.38 64.01
C ALA A 611 42.01 -37.25 63.01
N SER A 612 41.86 -37.00 61.70
CA SER A 612 42.58 -37.74 60.65
C SER A 612 44.07 -37.39 60.63
N LEU A 613 44.43 -36.12 60.80
CA LEU A 613 45.82 -35.67 60.97
C LEU A 613 46.46 -36.27 62.21
N ALA A 614 45.75 -36.28 63.35
CA ALA A 614 46.23 -36.91 64.58
C ALA A 614 46.44 -38.42 64.41
N SER A 615 45.55 -39.10 63.68
CA SER A 615 45.67 -40.53 63.37
C SER A 615 46.82 -40.82 62.42
N ALA A 616 47.00 -40.01 61.36
CA ALA A 616 48.13 -40.11 60.44
C ALA A 616 49.47 -39.87 61.12
N ALA A 617 49.54 -38.89 62.03
CA ALA A 617 50.73 -38.64 62.85
C ALA A 617 51.09 -39.84 63.74
N ARG A 618 50.08 -40.53 64.32
CA ARG A 618 50.30 -41.77 65.08
C ARG A 618 50.83 -42.91 64.22
N ILE A 619 50.30 -43.08 63.00
CA ILE A 619 50.77 -44.11 62.06
C ILE A 619 52.21 -43.83 61.61
N LEU A 620 52.56 -42.56 61.35
CA LEU A 620 53.92 -42.17 60.97
C LEU A 620 54.94 -42.30 62.12
N GLN A 621 54.50 -42.28 63.38
CA GLN A 621 55.37 -42.50 64.54
C GLN A 621 55.72 -43.97 64.79
N THR A 622 54.94 -44.92 64.29
CA THR A 622 55.30 -46.36 64.30
C THR A 622 56.35 -46.62 63.22
N SER A 623 57.58 -46.20 63.47
CA SER A 623 58.70 -46.47 62.57
C SER A 623 59.02 -47.97 62.56
N LEU A 624 59.49 -48.49 61.43
CA LEU A 624 60.05 -49.86 61.26
C LEU A 624 61.06 -50.27 62.36
N PHE A 625 61.54 -49.31 63.16
CA PHE A 625 62.39 -49.52 64.32
C PHE A 625 61.68 -50.22 65.50
N GLU A 626 60.35 -50.07 65.66
CA GLU A 626 59.60 -50.75 66.73
C GLU A 626 59.17 -52.18 66.34
N PHE A 627 59.29 -52.54 65.05
CA PHE A 627 59.05 -53.91 64.58
C PHE A 627 60.31 -54.80 64.65
N LEU A 628 61.50 -54.19 64.79
CA LEU A 628 62.79 -54.89 64.88
C LEU A 628 63.41 -54.91 66.28
N ALA A 629 62.74 -54.33 67.29
CA ALA A 629 63.06 -54.49 68.71
C ALA A 629 62.07 -55.46 69.34
#